data_AF-A0A968XQD7-F1
#
_entry.id   AF-A0A968XQD7-F1
#
_cell.length_a   1.000
_cell.length_b   1.000
_cell.length_c   1.000
_cell.angle_alpha   90.00
_cell.angle_beta   90.00
_cell.angle_gamma   90.00
#
_symmetry.space_group_name_H-M   'P 1'
#
loop_
_entity.id
_entity.type
_entity.pdbx_description
1 polymer ?
#
loop_
_entity_poly.entity_id
_entity_poly.type
_entity_poly.pdbx_seq_one_letter_code
_entity_poly.pdbx_strand_id
1 'polypeptide(L)'
;MLENVRVAPGLTTRADYALKPQYFEMDPFEVIAEPYEEQSVAILEERQSSAIMTDSLGSDFLSKVGAGDAAEALTKVTGATIVGGKFAVVRGLSDRYTTATLNGAEIPSADPYRKAVQLDLFPSAMIDTIAVSKTFTPDQPGGFTGGLIDIRTKSFPEKFTFSIGVGAGYNTATTLRDDFASYDGGRPTGSGWMTARARCRNSSATSPRAI
;
A
#
# COMPACT_ATOMS: atom_id res chain seq x y z
N MET A 1 46.18 42.55 18.39
CA MET A 1 47.16 43.43 17.71
C MET A 1 48.32 43.61 18.69
N LEU A 2 49.55 43.28 18.31
CA LEU A 2 50.71 43.33 19.21
C LEU A 2 51.31 44.74 19.17
N GLU A 3 51.01 45.54 20.19
CA GLU A 3 51.64 46.86 20.36
C GLU A 3 52.86 46.70 21.27
N ASN A 4 54.05 47.09 20.74
CA ASN A 4 55.32 47.26 21.47
C ASN A 4 56.21 46.03 21.74
N VAL A 5 56.49 45.18 20.74
CA VAL A 5 57.67 44.30 20.78
C VAL A 5 58.75 44.83 19.83
N ARG A 6 59.85 45.35 20.36
CA ARG A 6 61.05 45.72 19.58
C ARG A 6 62.12 44.63 19.72
N VAL A 7 62.63 44.15 18.60
CA VAL A 7 63.66 43.11 18.53
C VAL A 7 64.94 43.71 17.94
N ALA A 8 66.08 43.53 18.62
CA ALA A 8 67.39 43.94 18.13
C ALA A 8 68.05 42.81 17.32
N PRO A 9 68.84 43.10 16.28
CA PRO A 9 69.39 42.07 15.39
C PRO A 9 70.33 41.12 16.13
N GLY A 10 70.06 39.81 16.01
CA GLY A 10 70.85 38.72 16.62
C GLY A 10 70.35 38.20 17.96
N LEU A 11 69.26 38.75 18.52
CA LEU A 11 68.67 38.29 19.78
C LEU A 11 67.24 37.77 19.59
N THR A 12 66.92 36.66 20.25
CA THR A 12 65.56 36.08 20.28
C THR A 12 64.81 36.58 21.51
N THR A 13 63.78 37.40 21.32
CA THR A 13 62.89 37.85 22.41
C THR A 13 61.66 36.95 22.44
N ARG A 14 61.42 36.28 23.58
CA ARG A 14 60.25 35.42 23.80
C ARG A 14 59.12 36.26 24.42
N ALA A 15 57.96 36.27 23.78
CA ALA A 15 56.78 36.98 24.25
C ALA A 15 55.66 35.97 24.50
N ASP A 16 55.29 35.80 25.77
CA ASP A 16 54.24 34.88 26.18
C ASP A 16 52.91 35.65 26.25
N TYR A 17 51.96 35.30 25.37
CA TYR A 17 50.61 35.86 25.36
C TYR A 17 49.59 34.82 25.80
N ALA A 18 48.72 35.18 26.74
CA ALA A 18 47.57 34.37 27.10
C ALA A 18 46.46 34.54 26.04
N LEU A 19 46.16 33.47 25.32
CA LEU A 19 45.03 33.43 24.39
C LEU A 19 43.72 33.59 25.18
N LYS A 20 42.90 34.57 24.80
CA LYS A 20 41.53 34.68 25.33
C LYS A 20 40.67 33.67 24.57
N PRO A 21 40.00 32.72 25.24
CA PRO A 21 39.10 31.79 24.57
C PRO A 21 37.93 32.57 23.96
N GLN A 22 37.72 32.39 22.66
CA GLN A 22 36.56 32.90 21.96
C GLN A 22 35.50 31.79 21.98
N TYR A 23 34.43 32.01 22.72
CA TYR A 23 33.29 31.10 22.75
C TYR A 23 32.36 31.46 21.61
N PHE A 24 32.11 30.50 20.71
CA PHE A 24 31.03 30.59 19.73
C PHE A 24 29.82 29.89 20.35
N GLU A 25 28.85 30.65 20.81
CA GLU A 25 27.53 30.14 21.19
C GLU A 25 26.78 29.88 19.88
N MET A 26 26.57 28.60 19.55
CA MET A 26 25.82 28.22 18.35
C MET A 26 24.34 28.26 18.69
N ASP A 27 23.54 28.91 17.83
CA ASP A 27 22.08 28.87 17.95
C ASP A 27 21.57 27.42 17.87
N PRO A 28 20.54 27.07 18.65
CA PRO A 28 20.01 25.73 18.68
C PRO A 28 19.46 25.34 17.29
N PHE A 29 19.89 24.17 16.80
CA PHE A 29 19.35 23.59 15.58
C PHE A 29 18.01 22.93 15.91
N GLU A 30 16.90 23.56 15.53
CA GLU A 30 15.57 22.98 15.65
C GLU A 30 15.31 22.06 14.45
N VAL A 31 15.18 20.75 14.70
CA VAL A 31 14.70 19.80 13.70
C VAL A 31 13.18 19.92 13.66
N ILE A 32 12.67 20.78 12.78
CA ILE A 32 11.25 20.81 12.47
C ILE A 32 10.96 19.56 11.64
N ALA A 33 10.54 18.47 12.29
CA ALA A 33 9.92 17.36 11.57
C ALA A 33 8.57 17.85 11.06
N GLU A 34 8.30 17.64 9.77
CA GLU A 34 6.95 17.83 9.24
C GLU A 34 5.99 16.98 10.08
N PRO A 35 4.87 17.54 10.58
CA PRO A 35 3.89 16.73 11.26
C PRO A 35 3.43 15.64 10.28
N TYR A 36 3.60 14.38 10.67
CA TYR A 36 2.95 13.27 9.99
C TYR A 36 1.45 13.50 10.20
N GLU A 37 0.79 14.15 9.24
CA GLU A 37 -0.66 14.23 9.24
C GLU A 37 -1.17 12.80 9.19
N GLU A 38 -1.69 12.34 10.32
CA GLU A 38 -2.35 11.04 10.37
C GLU A 38 -3.49 11.08 9.36
N GLN A 39 -3.33 10.36 8.25
CA GLN A 39 -4.32 10.31 7.17
C GLN A 39 -5.70 9.89 7.73
N SER A 40 -5.73 9.14 8.83
CA SER A 40 -6.94 8.81 9.59
C SER A 40 -7.67 10.02 10.16
N VAL A 41 -6.98 11.04 10.67
CA VAL A 41 -7.63 12.23 11.26
C VAL A 41 -8.31 13.06 10.18
N ALA A 42 -7.62 13.32 9.07
CA ALA A 42 -8.17 14.04 7.92
C ALA A 42 -9.40 13.32 7.34
N ILE A 43 -9.33 11.99 7.21
CA ILE A 43 -10.45 11.16 6.75
C ILE A 43 -11.63 11.19 7.73
N LEU A 44 -11.37 11.17 9.03
CA LEU A 44 -12.42 11.26 10.04
C LEU A 44 -13.10 12.63 10.01
N GLU A 45 -12.34 13.71 9.82
CA GLU A 45 -12.87 15.05 9.66
C GLU A 45 -13.69 15.20 8.37
N GLU A 46 -13.24 14.65 7.25
CA GLU A 46 -14.01 14.59 5.99
C GLU A 46 -15.33 13.84 6.21
N ARG A 47 -15.31 12.72 6.94
CA ARG A 47 -16.53 11.96 7.28
C ARG A 47 -17.48 12.71 8.20
N GLN A 48 -16.96 13.49 9.16
CA GLN A 48 -17.78 14.26 10.10
C GLN A 48 -18.37 15.52 9.47
N SER A 49 -17.61 16.20 8.61
CA SER A 49 -18.04 17.41 7.91
C SER A 49 -18.97 17.10 6.72
N SER A 50 -18.94 15.87 6.20
CA SER A 50 -19.83 15.43 5.14
C SER A 50 -21.30 15.39 5.59
N ALA A 51 -22.16 16.15 4.92
CA ALA A 51 -23.62 16.06 5.06
C ALA A 51 -24.22 14.76 4.49
N ILE A 52 -23.37 13.87 3.96
CA ILE A 52 -23.69 12.68 3.18
C ILE A 52 -23.06 11.48 3.85
N MET A 53 -23.72 10.32 3.74
CA MET A 53 -23.16 9.05 4.14
C MET A 53 -22.04 8.63 3.17
N THR A 54 -20.81 8.97 3.54
CA THR A 54 -19.57 8.55 2.88
C THR A 54 -18.75 7.66 3.80
N ASP A 55 -18.09 6.65 3.23
CA ASP A 55 -17.13 5.79 3.94
C ASP A 55 -15.81 5.82 3.19
N SER A 56 -14.76 6.35 3.83
CA SER A 56 -13.44 6.54 3.24
C SER A 56 -12.37 5.73 3.98
N LEU A 57 -11.45 5.14 3.20
CA LEU A 57 -10.31 4.35 3.66
C LEU A 57 -9.02 4.94 3.08
N GLY A 58 -8.09 5.33 3.95
CA GLY A 58 -6.79 5.87 3.56
C GLY A 58 -5.73 4.79 3.36
N SER A 59 -4.65 5.14 2.68
CA SER A 59 -3.54 4.25 2.34
C SER A 59 -2.85 3.65 3.55
N ASP A 60 -2.83 4.36 4.68
CA ASP A 60 -2.35 3.85 5.97
C ASP A 60 -3.16 2.65 6.45
N PHE A 61 -4.49 2.73 6.31
CA PHE A 61 -5.37 1.62 6.66
C PHE A 61 -5.23 0.47 5.67
N LEU A 62 -5.17 0.77 4.36
CA LEU A 62 -4.99 -0.24 3.31
C LEU A 62 -3.69 -1.04 3.50
N SER A 63 -2.62 -0.35 3.86
CA SER A 63 -1.31 -0.96 4.15
C SER A 63 -1.37 -1.83 5.40
N LYS A 64 -2.08 -1.39 6.46
CA LYS A 64 -2.26 -2.17 7.70
C LYS A 64 -3.08 -3.44 7.50
N VAL A 65 -4.12 -3.40 6.66
CA VAL A 65 -4.95 -4.58 6.38
C VAL A 65 -4.35 -5.50 5.31
N GLY A 66 -3.29 -5.05 4.63
CA GLY A 66 -2.61 -5.82 3.59
C GLY A 66 -3.45 -6.04 2.33
N ALA A 67 -4.33 -5.09 1.98
CA ALA A 67 -5.12 -5.19 0.74
C ALA A 67 -4.20 -5.02 -0.47
N GLY A 68 -4.20 -5.97 -1.41
CA GLY A 68 -3.36 -5.93 -2.61
C GLY A 68 -3.91 -5.03 -3.72
N ASP A 69 -5.23 -4.91 -3.81
CA ASP A 69 -5.95 -4.18 -4.84
C ASP A 69 -7.15 -3.39 -4.27
N ALA A 70 -7.79 -2.57 -5.12
CA ALA A 70 -8.96 -1.80 -4.72
C ALA A 70 -10.19 -2.69 -4.42
N ALA A 71 -10.30 -3.87 -5.05
CA ALA A 71 -11.41 -4.78 -4.80
C ALA A 71 -11.35 -5.34 -3.36
N GLU A 72 -10.18 -5.79 -2.93
CA GLU A 72 -9.92 -6.29 -1.59
C GLU A 72 -10.06 -5.18 -0.56
N ALA A 73 -9.58 -3.97 -0.87
CA ALA A 73 -9.78 -2.80 -0.03
C ALA A 73 -11.27 -2.50 0.23
N LEU A 74 -12.10 -2.58 -0.81
CA LEU A 74 -13.55 -2.34 -0.71
C LEU A 74 -14.28 -3.37 0.15
N THR A 75 -13.75 -4.58 0.33
CA THR A 75 -14.36 -5.54 1.27
C THR A 75 -14.34 -5.06 2.73
N LYS A 76 -13.49 -4.08 3.04
CA LYS A 76 -13.42 -3.46 4.38
C LYS A 76 -14.39 -2.30 4.55
N VAL A 77 -14.93 -1.77 3.46
CA VAL A 77 -15.95 -0.73 3.48
C VAL A 77 -17.28 -1.33 3.93
N THR A 78 -17.97 -0.62 4.80
CA THR A 78 -19.26 -1.09 5.33
C THR A 78 -20.30 -1.21 4.22
N GLY A 79 -20.93 -2.37 4.08
CA GLY A 79 -21.98 -2.60 3.08
C GLY A 79 -21.50 -2.60 1.63
N ALA A 80 -20.19 -2.75 1.40
CA ALA A 80 -19.62 -3.10 0.11
C ALA A 80 -19.28 -4.59 0.08
N THR A 81 -19.41 -5.21 -1.08
CA THR A 81 -19.09 -6.62 -1.32
C THR A 81 -18.54 -6.76 -2.73
N ILE A 82 -17.63 -7.70 -2.94
CA ILE A 82 -17.08 -7.98 -4.25
C ILE A 82 -17.73 -9.24 -4.83
N VAL A 83 -18.18 -9.16 -6.08
CA VAL A 83 -18.69 -10.28 -6.85
C VAL A 83 -17.62 -10.72 -7.85
N GLY A 84 -17.28 -12.01 -7.81
CA GLY A 84 -16.31 -12.60 -8.74
C GLY A 84 -14.88 -12.05 -8.62
N GLY A 85 -14.53 -11.48 -7.46
CA GLY A 85 -13.18 -10.98 -7.16
C GLY A 85 -12.82 -9.63 -7.78
N LYS A 86 -13.70 -9.02 -8.59
CA LYS A 86 -13.37 -7.82 -9.39
C LYS A 86 -14.44 -6.74 -9.42
N PHE A 87 -15.71 -7.09 -9.25
CA PHE A 87 -16.82 -6.14 -9.35
C PHE A 87 -17.34 -5.78 -7.98
N ALA A 88 -17.40 -4.49 -7.65
CA ALA A 88 -18.02 -4.05 -6.40
C ALA A 88 -19.54 -4.00 -6.51
N VAL A 89 -20.16 -4.30 -5.38
CA VAL A 89 -21.59 -4.23 -5.11
C VAL A 89 -21.74 -3.46 -3.81
N VAL A 90 -22.53 -2.41 -3.83
CA VAL A 90 -22.81 -1.58 -2.65
C VAL A 90 -24.27 -1.79 -2.26
N ARG A 91 -24.53 -2.04 -0.97
CA ARG A 91 -25.87 -2.28 -0.40
C ARG A 91 -26.63 -3.45 -1.05
N GLY A 92 -25.91 -4.46 -1.53
CA GLY A 92 -26.51 -5.64 -2.18
C GLY A 92 -27.14 -5.37 -3.56
N LEU A 93 -26.99 -4.16 -4.10
CA LEU A 93 -27.46 -3.82 -5.44
C LEU A 93 -26.46 -4.32 -6.48
N SER A 94 -26.95 -4.84 -7.61
CA SER A 94 -26.08 -5.40 -8.64
C SER A 94 -24.98 -4.43 -9.09
N ASP A 95 -23.91 -4.97 -9.65
CA ASP A 95 -22.75 -4.26 -10.17
C ASP A 95 -23.09 -3.19 -11.24
N ARG A 96 -24.31 -3.24 -11.81
CA ARG A 96 -24.83 -2.26 -12.78
C ARG A 96 -25.28 -0.94 -12.14
N TYR A 97 -25.51 -0.93 -10.82
CA TYR A 97 -25.99 0.25 -10.07
C TYR A 97 -24.87 0.94 -9.28
N THR A 98 -23.64 0.47 -9.43
CA THR A 98 -22.44 1.08 -8.87
C THR A 98 -21.63 1.70 -9.99
N THR A 99 -21.19 2.94 -9.81
CA THR A 99 -20.24 3.61 -10.71
C THR A 99 -18.92 3.79 -9.95
N ALA A 100 -17.80 3.70 -10.67
CA ALA A 100 -16.49 4.00 -10.11
C ALA A 100 -15.86 5.19 -10.83
N THR A 101 -15.24 6.08 -10.07
CA THR A 101 -14.46 7.22 -10.54
C THR A 101 -13.01 7.08 -10.08
N LEU A 102 -12.09 7.62 -10.86
CA LEU A 102 -10.69 7.78 -10.51
C LEU A 102 -10.37 9.26 -10.50
N ASN A 103 -10.03 9.80 -9.33
CA ASN A 103 -9.79 11.22 -9.13
C ASN A 103 -10.95 12.09 -9.67
N GLY A 104 -12.20 11.65 -9.47
CA GLY A 104 -13.40 12.32 -9.98
C GLY A 104 -13.73 12.09 -11.47
N ALA A 105 -12.88 11.41 -12.25
CA ALA A 105 -13.17 11.04 -13.62
C ALA A 105 -13.88 9.68 -13.69
N GLU A 106 -15.02 9.57 -14.38
CA GLU A 106 -15.74 8.31 -14.54
C GLU A 106 -14.94 7.33 -15.39
N ILE A 107 -14.70 6.12 -14.86
CA ILE A 107 -14.00 5.07 -15.59
C ILE A 107 -15.05 4.13 -16.20
N PRO A 108 -14.97 3.82 -17.50
CA PRO A 108 -15.82 2.81 -18.10
C PRO A 108 -15.35 1.39 -17.72
N SER A 109 -16.26 0.43 -17.83
CA SER A 109 -15.91 -0.98 -17.74
C SER A 109 -15.01 -1.41 -18.90
N ALA A 110 -14.06 -2.31 -18.62
CA ALA A 110 -13.25 -2.98 -19.63
C ALA A 110 -14.00 -4.13 -20.35
N ASP A 111 -15.19 -4.52 -19.86
CA ASP A 111 -16.06 -5.52 -20.47
C ASP A 111 -17.25 -4.83 -21.16
N PRO A 112 -17.48 -5.02 -22.47
CA PRO A 112 -18.58 -4.40 -23.20
C PRO A 112 -19.98 -4.89 -22.77
N TYR A 113 -20.08 -6.04 -22.09
CA TYR A 113 -21.36 -6.61 -21.66
C TYR A 113 -21.78 -6.19 -20.25
N ARG A 114 -20.88 -5.58 -19.47
CA ARG A 114 -21.15 -5.14 -18.09
C ARG A 114 -20.76 -3.69 -17.89
N LYS A 115 -21.58 -2.94 -17.14
CA LYS A 115 -21.28 -1.55 -16.78
C LYS A 115 -20.24 -1.45 -15.65
N ALA A 116 -20.02 -2.54 -14.91
CA ALA A 116 -19.19 -2.55 -13.72
C ALA A 116 -17.69 -2.47 -14.01
N VAL A 117 -17.01 -1.53 -13.35
CA VAL A 117 -15.55 -1.36 -13.44
C VAL A 117 -14.85 -2.52 -12.73
N GLN A 118 -13.74 -2.97 -13.31
CA GLN A 118 -12.87 -4.01 -12.76
C GLN A 118 -11.88 -3.35 -11.80
N LEU A 119 -12.05 -3.58 -10.50
CA LEU A 119 -11.33 -2.88 -9.44
C LEU A 119 -10.03 -3.59 -9.02
N ASP A 120 -9.85 -4.84 -9.45
CA ASP A 120 -8.61 -5.62 -9.34
C ASP A 120 -7.46 -5.03 -10.18
N LEU A 121 -7.78 -4.21 -11.18
CA LEU A 121 -6.80 -3.52 -12.03
C LEU A 121 -6.05 -2.38 -11.32
N PHE A 122 -6.50 -1.97 -10.13
CA PHE A 122 -5.92 -0.87 -9.37
C PHE A 122 -5.19 -1.41 -8.13
N PRO A 123 -3.85 -1.52 -8.17
CA PRO A 123 -3.06 -1.92 -7.03
C PRO A 123 -3.19 -0.90 -5.89
N SER A 124 -3.29 -1.39 -4.65
CA SER A 124 -3.38 -0.54 -3.46
C SER A 124 -2.17 0.39 -3.30
N ALA A 125 -1.01 0.00 -3.83
CA ALA A 125 0.21 0.80 -3.82
C ALA A 125 0.07 2.16 -4.55
N MET A 126 -0.80 2.24 -5.56
CA MET A 126 -1.06 3.49 -6.29
C MET A 126 -2.22 4.31 -5.72
N ILE A 127 -2.92 3.78 -4.71
CA ILE A 127 -4.13 4.37 -4.15
C ILE A 127 -3.77 5.11 -2.87
N ASP A 128 -4.22 6.35 -2.77
CA ASP A 128 -4.12 7.15 -1.57
C ASP A 128 -5.34 6.98 -0.68
N THR A 129 -6.54 7.16 -1.26
CA THR A 129 -7.79 7.06 -0.52
C THR A 129 -8.86 6.43 -1.41
N ILE A 130 -9.71 5.58 -0.84
CA ILE A 130 -10.92 5.07 -1.49
C ILE A 130 -12.11 5.62 -0.71
N ALA A 131 -13.00 6.36 -1.37
CA ALA A 131 -14.22 6.89 -0.79
C ALA A 131 -15.44 6.24 -1.43
N VAL A 132 -16.41 5.80 -0.62
CA VAL A 132 -17.66 5.21 -1.07
C VAL A 132 -18.82 6.09 -0.63
N SER A 133 -19.37 6.85 -1.58
CA SER A 133 -20.55 7.67 -1.38
C SER A 133 -21.81 6.84 -1.60
N LYS A 134 -22.66 6.77 -0.58
CA LYS A 134 -23.90 5.97 -0.62
C LYS A 134 -25.15 6.84 -0.76
N THR A 135 -25.00 8.16 -0.80
CA THR A 135 -26.09 9.09 -1.10
C THR A 135 -25.71 9.87 -2.35
N PHE A 136 -26.68 10.10 -3.23
CA PHE A 136 -26.50 10.88 -4.43
C PHE A 136 -26.48 12.37 -4.12
N THR A 137 -25.55 13.09 -4.74
CA THR A 137 -25.54 14.57 -4.75
C THR A 137 -25.44 15.12 -6.17
N PRO A 138 -25.92 16.36 -6.41
CA PRO A 138 -25.99 16.92 -7.77
C PRO A 138 -24.63 17.16 -8.43
N ASP A 139 -23.55 17.23 -7.65
CA ASP A 139 -22.16 17.32 -8.13
C ASP A 139 -21.60 15.99 -8.63
N GLN A 140 -22.25 14.87 -8.32
CA GLN A 140 -21.79 13.53 -8.68
C GLN A 140 -22.49 13.01 -9.96
N PRO A 141 -21.85 12.10 -10.73
CA PRO A 141 -22.44 11.53 -11.92
C PRO A 141 -23.77 10.82 -11.64
N GLY A 142 -24.85 11.13 -12.38
CA GLY A 142 -26.21 10.58 -12.20
C GLY A 142 -26.38 9.07 -12.46
N GLY A 143 -25.29 8.32 -12.59
CA GLY A 143 -25.26 6.94 -13.08
C GLY A 143 -25.35 5.85 -12.02
N PHE A 144 -25.42 6.18 -10.72
CA PHE A 144 -25.39 5.19 -9.63
C PHE A 144 -26.59 5.29 -8.69
N THR A 145 -27.02 4.13 -8.18
CA THR A 145 -28.10 4.02 -7.17
C THR A 145 -27.64 3.20 -5.96
N GLY A 146 -26.69 2.27 -6.16
CA GLY A 146 -26.08 1.49 -5.09
C GLY A 146 -24.99 2.24 -4.34
N GLY A 147 -24.11 2.90 -5.08
CA GLY A 147 -23.06 3.74 -4.53
C GLY A 147 -22.07 4.19 -5.60
N LEU A 148 -21.38 5.30 -5.31
CA LEU A 148 -20.25 5.81 -6.08
C LEU A 148 -18.97 5.45 -5.35
N ILE A 149 -18.05 4.82 -6.06
CA ILE A 149 -16.72 4.46 -5.56
C ILE A 149 -15.73 5.45 -6.19
N ASP A 150 -15.15 6.33 -5.40
CA ASP A 150 -14.11 7.26 -5.83
C ASP A 150 -12.74 6.77 -5.36
N ILE A 151 -11.87 6.48 -6.32
CA ILE A 151 -10.48 6.06 -6.08
C ILE A 151 -9.59 7.27 -6.28
N ARG A 152 -8.91 7.71 -5.22
CA ARG A 152 -7.93 8.79 -5.27
C ARG A 152 -6.55 8.18 -5.29
N THR A 153 -5.76 8.50 -6.31
CA THR A 153 -4.39 7.99 -6.45
C THR A 153 -3.41 8.82 -5.65
N LYS A 154 -2.31 8.22 -5.22
CA LYS A 154 -1.20 8.96 -4.63
C LYS A 154 -0.64 9.93 -5.66
N SER A 155 -0.45 11.19 -5.27
CA SER A 155 0.35 12.14 -6.05
C SER A 155 1.73 11.53 -6.24
N PHE A 156 2.25 11.59 -7.48
CA PHE A 156 3.56 11.03 -7.81
C PHE A 156 4.59 11.45 -6.75
N PRO A 157 5.34 10.50 -6.17
CA PRO A 157 6.30 10.85 -5.14
C PRO A 157 7.39 11.73 -5.76
N GLU A 158 7.66 12.87 -5.13
CA GLU A 158 8.77 13.77 -5.51
C GLU A 158 10.15 13.09 -5.39
N LYS A 159 10.19 11.93 -4.72
CA LYS A 159 11.37 11.12 -4.43
C LYS A 159 11.21 9.74 -5.04
N PHE A 160 12.28 9.23 -5.66
CA PHE A 160 12.29 7.90 -6.27
C PHE A 160 12.04 6.80 -5.23
N THR A 161 10.98 6.01 -5.41
CA THR A 161 10.64 4.88 -4.55
C THR A 161 10.92 3.58 -5.28
N PHE A 162 11.70 2.69 -4.65
CA PHE A 162 12.05 1.37 -5.17
C PHE A 162 11.67 0.30 -4.16
N SER A 163 10.87 -0.69 -4.57
CA SER A 163 10.48 -1.82 -3.74
C SER A 163 11.11 -3.12 -4.25
N ILE A 164 11.87 -3.79 -3.38
CA ILE A 164 12.35 -5.16 -3.58
C ILE A 164 11.61 -6.06 -2.58
N GLY A 165 10.93 -7.08 -3.11
CA GLY A 165 10.34 -8.14 -2.30
C GLY A 165 11.22 -9.39 -2.33
N VAL A 166 11.65 -9.87 -1.17
CA VAL A 166 12.29 -11.18 -1.00
C VAL A 166 11.38 -12.04 -0.14
N GLY A 167 10.82 -13.10 -0.72
CA GLY A 167 9.99 -14.07 -0.01
C GLY A 167 10.72 -15.39 0.17
N ALA A 168 10.85 -15.87 1.42
CA ALA A 168 11.28 -17.21 1.73
C ALA A 168 10.10 -17.98 2.36
N GLY A 169 9.67 -19.05 1.72
CA GLY A 169 8.59 -19.92 2.21
C GLY A 169 9.13 -21.26 2.66
N TYR A 170 8.75 -21.70 3.87
CA TYR A 170 9.10 -23.02 4.39
C TYR A 170 7.84 -23.85 4.63
N ASN A 171 7.72 -25.01 3.98
CA ASN A 171 6.59 -25.90 4.18
C ASN A 171 7.01 -27.06 5.11
N THR A 172 6.49 -27.08 6.32
CA THR A 172 6.77 -28.09 7.36
C THR A 172 6.23 -29.48 7.03
N ALA A 173 5.36 -29.62 6.01
CA ALA A 173 4.87 -30.92 5.54
C ALA A 173 5.82 -31.60 4.53
N THR A 174 6.69 -30.84 3.84
CA THR A 174 7.46 -31.36 2.69
C THR A 174 8.97 -31.08 2.76
N THR A 175 9.42 -30.03 3.44
CA THR A 175 10.78 -29.49 3.24
C THR A 175 11.86 -30.13 4.13
N LEU A 176 11.49 -30.95 5.12
CA LEU A 176 12.42 -31.63 6.07
C LEU A 176 12.01 -33.07 6.44
N ARG A 177 11.17 -33.71 5.64
CA ARG A 177 10.81 -35.11 5.89
C ARG A 177 11.42 -35.99 4.80
N ASP A 178 12.28 -36.91 5.21
CA ASP A 178 12.87 -37.94 4.34
C ASP A 178 11.82 -38.95 3.83
N ASP A 179 10.63 -39.01 4.46
CA ASP A 179 9.48 -39.83 4.06
C ASP A 179 8.50 -39.09 3.11
N PHE A 180 9.02 -38.30 2.17
CA PHE A 180 8.17 -37.83 1.08
C PHE A 180 7.88 -39.01 0.15
N ALA A 181 6.61 -39.35 -0.03
CA ALA A 181 6.16 -40.41 -0.94
C ALA A 181 6.44 -40.02 -2.40
N SER A 182 7.70 -40.15 -2.80
CA SER A 182 8.10 -40.17 -4.20
C SER A 182 7.72 -41.54 -4.76
N TYR A 183 6.96 -41.53 -5.86
CA TYR A 183 6.62 -42.74 -6.58
C TYR A 183 7.90 -43.25 -7.27
N ASP A 184 8.53 -44.27 -6.68
CA ASP A 184 9.66 -44.97 -7.30
C ASP A 184 9.15 -45.68 -8.56
N GLY A 185 9.64 -45.23 -9.71
CA GLY A 185 9.18 -45.65 -11.01
C GLY A 185 9.38 -47.15 -11.19
N GLY A 186 8.28 -47.89 -11.34
CA GLY A 186 8.30 -49.31 -11.67
C GLY A 186 9.14 -49.58 -12.92
N ARG A 187 10.00 -50.60 -12.83
CA ARG A 187 10.85 -51.13 -13.92
C ARG A 187 10.09 -51.22 -15.25
N PRO A 188 10.69 -50.80 -16.38
CA PRO A 188 10.07 -50.99 -17.69
C PRO A 188 10.24 -52.44 -18.11
N THR A 189 9.27 -53.28 -17.78
CA THR A 189 9.10 -54.58 -18.45
C THR A 189 8.29 -54.34 -19.72
N GLY A 190 8.82 -54.85 -20.82
CA GLY A 190 8.42 -54.51 -22.18
C GLY A 190 6.94 -54.68 -22.52
N SER A 191 6.54 -53.93 -23.55
CA SER A 191 5.21 -53.80 -24.16
C SER A 191 4.21 -52.96 -23.35
N GLY A 192 3.96 -51.74 -23.82
CA GLY A 192 2.92 -50.88 -23.26
C GLY A 192 3.10 -49.42 -23.62
N TRP A 193 2.37 -48.97 -24.62
CA TRP A 193 2.27 -47.58 -25.04
C TRP A 193 1.54 -46.78 -23.95
N MET A 194 2.24 -46.02 -23.11
CA MET A 194 1.72 -44.84 -22.40
C MET A 194 2.80 -44.25 -21.48
N THR A 195 3.45 -43.18 -21.93
CA THR A 195 4.31 -42.36 -21.05
C THR A 195 3.48 -41.33 -20.29
N ALA A 196 3.76 -41.29 -18.99
CA ALA A 196 3.18 -40.50 -17.93
C ALA A 196 3.01 -38.99 -18.17
N ARG A 197 1.90 -38.46 -17.67
CA ARG A 197 1.82 -37.09 -17.12
C ARG A 197 1.01 -37.12 -15.83
N ALA A 198 1.70 -37.26 -14.70
CA ALA A 198 1.09 -37.03 -13.39
C ALA A 198 0.85 -35.52 -13.24
N ARG A 199 -0.42 -35.15 -13.32
CA ARG A 199 -0.92 -33.79 -13.18
C ARG A 199 -1.01 -33.47 -11.68
N CYS A 200 -0.16 -32.57 -11.18
CA CYS A 200 -0.30 -32.02 -9.84
C CYS A 200 -1.67 -31.36 -9.71
N ARG A 201 -2.56 -31.94 -8.90
CA ARG A 201 -3.87 -31.39 -8.58
C ARG A 201 -3.70 -30.55 -7.32
N ASN A 202 -3.61 -29.23 -7.49
CA ASN A 202 -3.72 -28.29 -6.36
C ASN A 202 -5.17 -28.33 -5.86
N SER A 203 -5.40 -28.97 -4.72
CA SER A 203 -6.68 -28.90 -4.00
C SER A 203 -6.51 -28.01 -2.79
N SER A 204 -6.92 -26.75 -2.94
CA SER A 204 -7.20 -25.83 -1.85
C SER A 204 -8.43 -26.34 -1.07
N ALA A 205 -8.24 -26.86 0.14
CA ALA A 205 -9.32 -26.93 1.13
C ALA A 205 -8.81 -27.23 2.55
N THR A 206 -9.28 -26.39 3.47
CA THR A 206 -9.58 -26.67 4.90
C THR A 206 -8.46 -26.39 5.92
N SER A 207 -8.61 -25.27 6.62
CA SER A 207 -8.05 -25.06 7.95
C SER A 207 -8.96 -25.71 9.01
N PRO A 208 -8.44 -26.44 10.00
CA PRO A 208 -9.21 -26.80 11.19
C PRO A 208 -9.07 -25.71 12.26
N ARG A 209 -10.20 -25.40 12.89
CA ARG A 209 -10.29 -24.65 14.15
C ARG A 209 -9.58 -25.40 15.30
N ALA A 210 -8.81 -24.66 16.10
CA ALA A 210 -8.53 -24.83 17.53
C ALA A 210 -7.72 -23.57 17.93
N ILE A 211 -7.98 -22.79 18.98
CA ILE A 211 -8.69 -22.97 20.26
C ILE A 211 -9.49 -21.69 20.53
#